data_AF-H9GCM1-F1
#
_entry.id   AF-H9GCM1-F1
#
_cell.length_a   1.000
_cell.length_b   1.000
_cell.length_c   1.000
_cell.angle_alpha   90.00
_cell.angle_beta   90.00
_cell.angle_gamma   90.00
#
_symmetry.space_group_name_H-M   'P 1'
#
loop_
_entity.id
_entity.type
_entity.pdbx_description
1 polymer ?
#
loop_
_entity_poly.entity_id
_entity_poly.type
_entity_poly.pdbx_seq_one_letter_code
_entity_poly.pdbx_strand_id
1 'polypeptide(L)'
;MFWKFDLNATSHVDKLLEKEDVTLQELMDEDDLLQECKAQNRKLVDFLCQPSCMEELVRLITQEPPLDMDEKVRFKYPNTACELLTSDVPQINDRLGGDEALLSVLYDFLDHEPPLNPLLASFFSKTIGNLIARKTEQVIAFLRKKEHFIDLVLKHINTSAMMDLLLRLISCVEPSQLRQEVLNVSLLRLA
;
A
#
# COMPACT_ATOMS: atom_id res chain seq x y z
N MET A 1 37.12 -8.44 -15.63
CA MET A 1 37.63 -7.80 -14.41
C MET A 1 36.75 -8.25 -13.26
N PHE A 2 37.37 -8.86 -12.25
CA PHE A 2 36.72 -9.31 -11.02
C PHE A 2 36.44 -8.07 -10.16
N TRP A 3 35.16 -7.71 -9.98
CA TRP A 3 34.77 -6.70 -9.01
C TRP A 3 34.95 -7.30 -7.62
N LYS A 4 35.81 -6.69 -6.81
CA LYS A 4 35.84 -6.96 -5.38
C LYS A 4 34.57 -6.35 -4.81
N PHE A 5 33.62 -7.20 -4.44
CA PHE A 5 32.59 -6.83 -3.49
C PHE A 5 33.29 -6.43 -2.19
N ASP A 6 33.20 -5.16 -1.83
CA ASP A 6 33.46 -4.74 -0.46
C ASP A 6 32.37 -5.36 0.43
N LEU A 7 32.65 -6.56 0.93
CA LEU A 7 31.76 -7.32 1.82
C LEU A 7 31.55 -6.65 3.19
N ASN A 8 32.16 -5.48 3.43
CA ASN A 8 32.18 -4.77 4.72
C ASN A 8 31.81 -3.27 4.63
N ALA A 9 31.24 -2.80 3.52
CA ALA A 9 30.64 -1.46 3.51
C ALA A 9 29.26 -1.54 4.18
N THR A 10 29.19 -1.27 5.48
CA THR A 10 27.91 -1.03 6.18
C THR A 10 27.17 0.08 5.44
N SER A 11 25.96 -0.22 4.99
CA SER A 11 25.17 0.72 4.19
C SER A 11 24.77 1.95 5.00
N HIS A 12 24.33 3.01 4.31
CA HIS A 12 23.87 4.22 4.99
C HIS A 12 22.61 3.95 5.82
N VAL A 13 21.68 3.16 5.27
CA VAL A 13 20.50 2.66 5.99
C VAL A 13 20.90 1.89 7.26
N ASP A 14 21.87 0.98 7.18
CA ASP A 14 22.32 0.22 8.36
C ASP A 14 22.87 1.12 9.46
N LYS A 15 23.60 2.20 9.10
CA LYS A 15 24.12 3.18 10.05
C LYS A 15 23.01 4.03 10.66
N LEU A 16 21.98 4.39 9.90
CA LEU A 16 20.82 5.10 10.44
C LEU A 16 20.06 4.22 11.44
N LEU A 17 19.87 2.94 11.11
CA LEU A 17 19.18 1.97 11.97
C LEU A 17 19.94 1.63 13.26
N GLU A 18 21.19 2.04 13.40
CA GLU A 18 21.96 1.95 14.65
C GLU A 18 21.68 3.10 15.62
N LYS A 19 21.03 4.18 15.18
CA LYS A 19 20.57 5.26 16.07
C LYS A 19 19.34 4.81 16.87
N GLU A 20 19.26 5.22 18.14
CA GLU A 20 18.16 4.84 19.03
C GLU A 20 16.82 5.50 18.65
N ASP A 21 16.86 6.66 17.99
CA ASP A 21 15.72 7.53 17.69
C ASP A 21 15.46 7.71 16.18
N VAL A 22 15.95 6.78 15.36
CA VAL A 22 15.76 6.84 13.90
C VAL A 22 14.29 6.86 13.53
N THR A 23 13.93 7.79 12.65
CA THR A 23 12.56 7.95 12.15
C THR A 23 12.36 7.31 10.78
N LEU A 24 11.11 6.98 10.45
CA LEU A 24 10.77 6.53 9.10
C LEU A 24 11.14 7.59 8.05
N GLN A 25 10.94 8.87 8.37
CA GLN A 25 11.25 9.99 7.47
C GLN A 25 12.74 10.09 7.14
N GLU A 26 13.63 9.90 8.12
CA GLU A 26 15.07 9.85 7.87
C GLU A 26 15.42 8.73 6.89
N LEU A 27 14.86 7.53 7.08
CA LEU A 27 15.09 6.42 6.15
C LEU A 27 14.52 6.72 4.75
N MET A 28 13.36 7.35 4.65
CA MET A 28 12.72 7.73 3.38
C MET A 28 13.48 8.80 2.60
N ASP A 29 14.44 9.48 3.25
CA ASP A 29 15.34 10.39 2.58
C ASP A 29 16.58 9.72 1.98
N GLU A 30 16.87 8.47 2.34
CA GLU A 30 17.98 7.70 1.76
C GLU A 30 17.66 7.19 0.34
N ASP A 31 18.62 7.36 -0.57
CA ASP A 31 18.46 6.98 -1.98
C ASP A 31 18.44 5.46 -2.20
N ASP A 32 19.07 4.69 -1.31
CA ASP A 32 19.19 3.23 -1.37
C ASP A 32 18.08 2.48 -0.62
N LEU A 33 17.19 3.18 0.11
CA LEU A 33 16.10 2.59 0.91
C LEU A 33 15.30 1.51 0.15
N LEU A 34 14.81 1.85 -1.05
CA LEU A 34 13.99 0.94 -1.85
C LEU A 34 14.79 -0.26 -2.34
N GLN A 35 16.06 -0.05 -2.70
CA GLN A 35 16.95 -1.12 -3.14
C GLN A 35 17.21 -2.08 -1.97
N GLU A 36 17.51 -1.56 -0.79
CA GLU A 36 17.79 -2.35 0.40
C GLU A 36 16.56 -3.13 0.90
N CYS A 37 15.39 -2.50 0.84
CA CYS A 37 14.13 -3.17 1.14
C CYS A 37 13.92 -4.37 0.20
N LYS A 38 14.07 -4.16 -1.12
CA LYS A 38 13.95 -5.22 -2.13
C LYS A 38 15.05 -6.29 -2.02
N ALA A 39 16.24 -5.90 -1.56
CA ALA A 39 17.33 -6.81 -1.20
C ALA A 39 17.10 -7.56 0.12
N GLN A 40 15.98 -7.30 0.82
CA GLN A 40 15.61 -7.88 2.10
C GLN A 40 16.68 -7.67 3.18
N ASN A 41 17.21 -6.44 3.27
CA ASN A 41 18.01 -6.07 4.44
C ASN A 41 17.18 -6.31 5.71
N ARG A 42 17.65 -7.23 6.57
CA ARG A 42 16.92 -7.67 7.76
C ARG A 42 16.63 -6.53 8.72
N LYS A 43 17.62 -5.69 9.04
CA LYS A 43 17.44 -4.56 9.97
C LYS A 43 16.34 -3.63 9.46
N LEU A 44 16.39 -3.31 8.17
CA LEU A 44 15.41 -2.44 7.53
C LEU A 44 14.01 -3.06 7.50
N VAL A 45 13.89 -4.32 7.06
CA VAL A 45 12.59 -5.00 7.00
C VAL A 45 11.98 -5.14 8.39
N ASP A 46 12.78 -5.45 9.41
CA ASP A 46 12.31 -5.53 10.80
C ASP A 46 11.82 -4.17 11.30
N PHE A 47 12.53 -3.08 10.98
CA PHE A 47 12.11 -1.71 11.29
C PHE A 47 10.80 -1.33 10.58
N LEU A 48 10.72 -1.55 9.26
CA LEU A 48 9.54 -1.21 8.46
C LEU A 48 8.31 -2.00 8.92
N CYS A 49 8.47 -3.24 9.37
CA CYS A 49 7.37 -4.09 9.85
C CYS A 49 6.85 -3.70 11.25
N GLN A 50 7.49 -2.76 11.95
CA GLN A 50 6.99 -2.28 13.24
C GLN A 50 5.59 -1.68 13.10
N PRO A 51 4.70 -1.83 14.10
CA PRO A 51 3.33 -1.34 14.01
C PRO A 51 3.19 0.14 13.64
N SER A 52 3.98 1.01 14.27
CA SER A 52 3.99 2.46 14.01
C SER A 52 4.42 2.78 12.58
N CYS A 53 5.50 2.16 12.11
CA CYS A 53 6.03 2.36 10.76
C CYS A 53 5.04 1.90 9.69
N MET A 54 4.43 0.72 9.87
CA MET A 54 3.41 0.23 8.95
C MET A 54 2.19 1.13 8.88
N GLU A 55 1.72 1.61 10.03
CA GLU A 55 0.58 2.53 10.08
C GLU A 55 0.92 3.85 9.37
N GLU A 56 2.11 4.41 9.60
CA GLU A 56 2.57 5.63 8.94
C GLU A 56 2.68 5.45 7.41
N LEU A 57 3.26 4.34 6.95
CA LEU A 57 3.34 4.01 5.52
C LEU A 57 1.96 3.92 4.88
N VAL A 58 0.99 3.31 5.55
CA VAL A 58 -0.39 3.23 5.06
C VAL A 58 -1.03 4.62 5.02
N ARG A 59 -0.86 5.43 6.07
CA ARG A 59 -1.41 6.80 6.11
C ARG A 59 -0.82 7.69 5.01
N LEU A 60 0.47 7.56 4.71
CA LEU A 60 1.12 8.31 3.62
C LEU A 60 0.48 8.05 2.24
N ILE A 61 -0.16 6.89 2.03
CA ILE A 61 -0.81 6.57 0.76
C ILE A 61 -2.34 6.74 0.78
N THR A 62 -2.94 7.06 1.93
CA THR A 62 -4.39 7.23 2.08
C THR A 62 -4.83 8.59 2.59
N GLN A 63 -3.93 9.41 3.13
CA GLN A 63 -4.26 10.72 3.67
C GLN A 63 -3.63 11.83 2.84
N GLU A 64 -4.44 12.81 2.45
CA GLU A 64 -3.93 13.98 1.75
C GLU A 64 -3.09 14.84 2.70
N PRO A 65 -1.81 15.07 2.40
CA PRO A 65 -1.02 16.02 3.17
C PRO A 65 -1.54 17.44 2.94
N PRO A 66 -1.50 18.30 3.98
CA PRO A 66 -1.82 19.72 3.84
C PRO A 66 -1.08 20.38 2.68
N LEU A 67 -1.77 21.28 1.97
CA LEU A 67 -1.28 21.90 0.73
C LEU A 67 -0.05 22.80 0.92
N ASP A 68 0.14 23.29 2.14
CA ASP A 68 1.23 24.14 2.58
C ASP A 68 2.50 23.37 2.98
N MET A 69 2.44 22.03 2.99
CA MET A 69 3.62 21.20 3.23
C MET A 69 4.53 21.11 2.00
N ASP A 70 5.80 20.80 2.25
CA ASP A 70 6.84 20.62 1.23
C ASP A 70 6.47 19.54 0.20
N GLU A 71 6.96 19.69 -1.03
CA GLU A 71 6.75 18.74 -2.13
C GLU A 71 7.18 17.31 -1.78
N LYS A 72 8.21 17.15 -0.94
CA LYS A 72 8.62 15.84 -0.43
C LYS A 72 7.49 15.13 0.30
N VAL A 73 6.80 15.83 1.20
CA VAL A 73 5.68 15.29 1.97
C VAL A 73 4.48 15.04 1.07
N ARG A 74 4.27 15.93 0.09
CA ARG A 74 3.13 15.85 -0.83
C ARG A 74 3.25 14.75 -1.89
N PHE A 75 4.47 14.43 -2.32
CA PHE A 75 4.70 13.56 -3.47
C PHE A 75 5.75 12.47 -3.25
N LYS A 76 6.94 12.82 -2.74
CA LYS A 76 8.04 11.85 -2.54
C LYS A 76 7.65 10.77 -1.55
N TYR A 77 7.23 11.15 -0.33
CA TYR A 77 6.95 10.18 0.72
C TYR A 77 5.76 9.27 0.40
N PRO A 78 4.60 9.76 -0.08
CA PRO A 78 3.52 8.89 -0.55
C PRO A 78 3.96 7.91 -1.65
N ASN A 79 4.79 8.35 -2.59
CA ASN A 79 5.31 7.49 -3.65
C ASN A 79 6.24 6.39 -3.10
N THR A 80 7.22 6.76 -2.27
CA THR A 80 8.14 5.81 -1.62
C THR A 80 7.38 4.82 -0.73
N ALA A 81 6.39 5.29 0.04
CA ALA A 81 5.56 4.42 0.88
C ALA A 81 4.77 3.41 0.04
N CYS A 82 4.18 3.86 -1.08
CA CYS A 82 3.51 2.96 -2.01
C CYS A 82 4.48 1.92 -2.60
N GLU A 83 5.70 2.31 -2.98
CA GLU A 83 6.72 1.38 -3.46
C GLU A 83 7.16 0.36 -2.41
N LEU A 84 7.32 0.76 -1.14
CA LEU A 84 7.64 -0.15 -0.05
C LEU A 84 6.52 -1.16 0.20
N LEU A 85 5.27 -0.69 0.30
CA LEU A 85 4.09 -1.53 0.53
C LEU A 85 3.78 -2.46 -0.66
N THR A 86 4.34 -2.18 -1.83
CA THR A 86 4.18 -2.98 -3.06
C THR A 86 5.49 -3.61 -3.55
N SER A 87 6.49 -3.73 -2.68
CA SER A 87 7.86 -4.14 -3.00
C SER A 87 8.08 -5.64 -3.24
N ASP A 88 7.02 -6.47 -3.21
CA ASP A 88 7.08 -7.93 -3.25
C ASP A 88 7.92 -8.60 -2.13
N VAL A 89 8.27 -7.85 -1.07
CA VAL A 89 8.92 -8.40 0.13
C VAL A 89 7.89 -9.16 0.97
N PRO A 90 8.07 -10.48 1.22
CA PRO A 90 7.08 -11.31 1.90
C PRO A 90 6.65 -10.78 3.26
N GLN A 91 7.61 -10.36 4.09
CA GLN A 91 7.37 -9.88 5.46
C GLN A 91 6.47 -8.64 5.49
N ILE A 92 6.68 -7.69 4.56
CA ILE A 92 5.84 -6.49 4.43
C ILE A 92 4.43 -6.89 4.00
N ASN A 93 4.31 -7.77 3.00
CA ASN A 93 3.01 -8.27 2.54
C ASN A 93 2.27 -9.06 3.64
N ASP A 94 2.99 -9.89 4.41
CA ASP A 94 2.46 -10.65 5.55
C ASP A 94 1.95 -9.71 6.64
N ARG A 95 2.74 -8.69 6.97
CA ARG A 95 2.38 -7.69 7.96
C ARG A 95 1.16 -6.88 7.53
N LEU A 96 1.14 -6.37 6.30
CA LEU A 96 0.05 -5.56 5.77
C LEU A 96 -1.24 -6.37 5.57
N GLY A 97 -1.15 -7.56 4.98
CA GLY A 97 -2.30 -8.40 4.68
C GLY A 97 -2.84 -9.19 5.89
N GLY A 98 -2.02 -9.38 6.93
CA GLY A 98 -2.39 -10.12 8.14
C GLY A 98 -2.91 -9.26 9.29
N ASP A 99 -2.78 -7.93 9.20
CA ASP A 99 -3.19 -6.99 10.25
C ASP A 99 -4.50 -6.28 9.85
N GLU A 100 -5.63 -6.69 10.45
CA GLU A 100 -6.94 -6.09 10.14
C GLU A 100 -7.02 -4.60 10.48
N ALA A 101 -6.20 -4.10 11.42
CA ALA A 101 -6.18 -2.67 11.73
C ALA A 101 -5.58 -1.89 10.55
N LEU A 102 -4.46 -2.35 9.98
CA LEU A 102 -3.85 -1.75 8.79
C LEU A 102 -4.78 -1.83 7.57
N LEU A 103 -5.43 -2.99 7.37
CA LEU A 103 -6.43 -3.14 6.32
C LEU A 103 -7.62 -2.20 6.50
N SER A 104 -8.02 -1.92 7.74
CA SER A 104 -9.07 -0.91 8.00
C SER A 104 -8.59 0.49 7.63
N VAL A 105 -7.39 0.91 8.03
CA VAL A 105 -6.86 2.23 7.63
C VAL A 105 -6.78 2.38 6.10
N LEU A 106 -6.41 1.30 5.39
CA LEU A 106 -6.49 1.28 3.91
C LEU A 106 -7.92 1.44 3.42
N TYR A 107 -8.84 0.62 3.94
CA TYR A 107 -10.25 0.59 3.52
C TYR A 107 -10.94 1.95 3.73
N ASP A 108 -10.69 2.61 4.86
CA ASP A 108 -11.30 3.88 5.25
C ASP A 108 -10.96 5.01 4.24
N PHE A 109 -9.95 4.81 3.36
CA PHE A 109 -9.71 5.69 2.22
C PHE A 109 -10.94 5.85 1.32
N LEU A 110 -11.77 4.82 1.18
CA LEU A 110 -12.99 4.84 0.37
C LEU A 110 -14.12 5.65 1.02
N ASP A 111 -14.03 5.96 2.32
CA ASP A 111 -15.04 6.75 3.01
C ASP A 111 -14.92 8.26 2.73
N HIS A 112 -13.80 8.71 2.16
CA HIS A 112 -13.66 10.09 1.72
C HIS A 112 -14.75 10.48 0.70
N GLU A 113 -15.06 11.78 0.66
CA GLU A 113 -16.00 12.31 -0.32
C GLU A 113 -15.34 12.41 -1.71
N PRO A 114 -16.05 12.03 -2.79
CA PRO A 114 -15.57 12.26 -4.14
C PRO A 114 -15.37 13.76 -4.43
N PRO A 115 -14.39 14.12 -5.27
CA PRO A 115 -13.43 13.23 -5.91
C PRO A 115 -12.27 12.84 -4.97
N LEU A 116 -11.80 11.60 -5.06
CA LEU A 116 -10.54 11.21 -4.43
C LEU A 116 -9.37 11.91 -5.12
N ASN A 117 -8.31 12.18 -4.34
CA ASN A 117 -7.03 12.58 -4.90
C ASN A 117 -6.53 11.53 -5.91
N PRO A 118 -6.31 11.87 -7.20
CA PRO A 118 -5.96 10.88 -8.22
C PRO A 118 -4.65 10.13 -7.92
N LEU A 119 -3.68 10.80 -7.29
CA LEU A 119 -2.40 10.19 -6.94
C LEU A 119 -2.59 9.14 -5.84
N LEU A 120 -3.25 9.51 -4.73
CA LEU A 120 -3.52 8.58 -3.64
C LEU A 120 -4.44 7.43 -4.07
N ALA A 121 -5.43 7.72 -4.92
CA ALA A 121 -6.27 6.68 -5.52
C ALA A 121 -5.45 5.67 -6.33
N SER A 122 -4.43 6.13 -7.07
CA SER A 122 -3.50 5.24 -7.77
C SER A 122 -2.68 4.37 -6.82
N PHE A 123 -2.20 4.94 -5.70
CA PHE A 123 -1.45 4.20 -4.70
C PHE A 123 -2.31 3.18 -3.96
N PHE A 124 -3.50 3.58 -3.49
CA PHE A 124 -4.49 2.68 -2.90
C PHE A 124 -4.82 1.51 -3.86
N SER A 125 -5.15 1.83 -5.12
CA SER A 125 -5.47 0.82 -6.15
C SER A 125 -4.31 -0.15 -6.38
N LYS A 126 -3.07 0.36 -6.42
CA LYS A 126 -1.87 -0.47 -6.57
C LYS A 126 -1.64 -1.37 -5.35
N THR A 127 -1.77 -0.83 -4.14
CA THR A 127 -1.57 -1.55 -2.88
C THR A 127 -2.61 -2.65 -2.68
N ILE A 128 -3.91 -2.35 -2.83
CA ILE A 128 -4.97 -3.36 -2.74
C ILE A 128 -4.80 -4.41 -3.84
N GLY A 129 -4.46 -4.00 -5.06
CA GLY A 129 -4.19 -4.94 -6.16
C GLY A 129 -3.04 -5.90 -5.85
N ASN A 130 -1.94 -5.40 -5.29
CA ASN A 130 -0.81 -6.22 -4.85
C ASN A 130 -1.23 -7.18 -3.73
N LEU A 131 -1.97 -6.69 -2.73
CA LEU A 131 -2.48 -7.51 -1.63
C LEU A 131 -3.43 -8.61 -2.12
N ILE A 132 -4.32 -8.34 -3.06
CA ILE A 132 -5.17 -9.38 -3.66
C ILE A 132 -4.32 -10.43 -4.36
N ALA A 133 -3.24 -10.04 -5.04
CA ALA A 133 -2.36 -10.97 -5.74
C ALA A 133 -1.47 -11.81 -4.79
N ARG A 134 -1.06 -11.25 -3.64
CA ARG A 134 -0.09 -11.87 -2.72
C ARG A 134 -0.70 -12.46 -1.44
N LYS A 135 -1.87 -11.98 -1.02
CA LYS A 135 -2.58 -12.28 0.24
C LYS A 135 -4.09 -12.43 0.01
N THR A 136 -4.46 -13.11 -1.08
CA THR A 136 -5.85 -13.22 -1.55
C THR A 136 -6.80 -13.66 -0.44
N GLU A 137 -6.49 -14.75 0.27
CA GLU A 137 -7.39 -15.31 1.27
C GLU A 137 -7.66 -14.33 2.40
N GLN A 138 -6.62 -13.70 2.95
CA GLN A 138 -6.72 -12.75 4.05
C GLN A 138 -7.50 -11.50 3.64
N VAL A 139 -7.18 -10.93 2.47
CA VAL A 139 -7.81 -9.70 1.98
C VAL A 139 -9.27 -9.95 1.64
N ILE A 140 -9.60 -11.07 0.98
CA ILE A 140 -10.99 -11.41 0.67
C ILE A 140 -11.77 -11.72 1.94
N ALA A 141 -11.17 -12.39 2.93
CA ALA A 141 -11.81 -12.60 4.23
C ALA A 141 -12.12 -11.27 4.94
N PHE A 142 -11.21 -10.31 4.89
CA PHE A 142 -11.42 -8.96 5.42
C PHE A 142 -12.52 -8.21 4.67
N LEU A 143 -12.45 -8.14 3.33
CA LEU A 143 -13.42 -7.40 2.52
C LEU A 143 -14.84 -7.94 2.66
N ARG A 144 -15.00 -9.26 2.85
CA ARG A 144 -16.31 -9.88 3.12
C ARG A 144 -16.96 -9.45 4.43
N LYS A 145 -16.18 -8.98 5.40
CA LYS A 145 -16.71 -8.42 6.67
C LYS A 145 -17.18 -6.97 6.50
N LYS A 146 -16.78 -6.31 5.41
CA LYS A 146 -17.09 -4.91 5.12
C LYS A 146 -18.29 -4.85 4.18
N GLU A 147 -19.48 -4.68 4.76
CA GLU A 147 -20.70 -4.43 4.00
C GLU A 147 -20.49 -3.24 3.05
N HIS A 148 -21.12 -3.27 1.87
CA HIS A 148 -21.07 -2.18 0.89
C HIS A 148 -19.69 -1.83 0.31
N PHE A 149 -18.66 -2.68 0.46
CA PHE A 149 -17.35 -2.43 -0.16
C PHE A 149 -17.45 -2.11 -1.66
N ILE A 150 -18.23 -2.89 -2.41
CA ILE A 150 -18.44 -2.65 -3.84
C ILE A 150 -19.15 -1.33 -4.11
N ASP A 151 -20.15 -0.97 -3.30
CA ASP A 151 -20.86 0.30 -3.43
C ASP A 151 -19.92 1.49 -3.19
N LEU A 152 -18.99 1.38 -2.23
CA LEU A 152 -17.97 2.38 -1.95
C LEU A 152 -16.95 2.49 -3.09
N VAL A 153 -16.48 1.37 -3.67
CA VAL A 153 -15.62 1.41 -4.87
C VAL A 153 -16.35 2.09 -6.03
N LEU A 154 -17.64 1.79 -6.21
CA LEU A 154 -18.46 2.39 -7.25
C LEU A 154 -18.80 3.87 -7.00
N LYS A 155 -18.82 4.34 -5.74
CA LYS A 155 -18.92 5.77 -5.37
C LYS A 155 -17.81 6.57 -6.06
N HIS A 156 -16.64 5.95 -6.25
CA HIS A 156 -15.42 6.59 -6.76
C HIS A 156 -15.05 6.21 -8.19
N ILE A 157 -15.95 5.57 -8.94
CA ILE A 157 -15.67 4.97 -10.26
C ILE A 157 -15.17 5.97 -11.32
N ASN A 158 -15.49 7.26 -11.15
CA ASN A 158 -15.01 8.33 -12.04
C ASN A 158 -13.51 8.62 -11.88
N THR A 159 -12.86 8.11 -10.83
CA THR A 159 -11.40 8.15 -10.66
C THR A 159 -10.80 6.95 -11.38
N SER A 160 -9.95 7.17 -12.39
CA SER A 160 -9.42 6.11 -13.27
C SER A 160 -8.85 4.89 -12.52
N ALA A 161 -8.07 5.14 -11.47
CA ALA A 161 -7.47 4.10 -10.65
C ALA A 161 -8.50 3.18 -9.96
N MET A 162 -9.71 3.67 -9.69
CA MET A 162 -10.79 2.88 -9.07
C MET A 162 -11.48 1.97 -10.09
N MET A 163 -11.61 2.41 -11.34
CA MET A 163 -12.08 1.56 -12.43
C MET A 163 -11.12 0.39 -12.66
N ASP A 164 -9.81 0.65 -12.67
CA ASP A 164 -8.80 -0.40 -12.80
C ASP A 164 -8.82 -1.38 -11.61
N LEU A 165 -9.11 -0.89 -10.41
CA LEU A 165 -9.28 -1.72 -9.22
C LEU A 165 -10.51 -2.63 -9.35
N LEU A 166 -11.65 -2.08 -9.81
CA LEU A 166 -12.87 -2.85 -10.02
C LEU A 166 -12.65 -3.98 -11.03
N LEU A 167 -11.99 -3.68 -12.15
CA LEU A 167 -11.65 -4.69 -13.17
C LEU A 167 -10.74 -5.79 -12.60
N ARG A 168 -9.76 -5.44 -11.78
CA ARG A 168 -8.90 -6.41 -11.09
C ARG A 168 -9.67 -7.27 -10.09
N LEU A 169 -10.59 -6.69 -9.33
CA LEU A 169 -11.47 -7.43 -8.41
C LEU A 169 -12.32 -8.47 -9.17
N ILE A 170 -12.91 -8.10 -10.30
CA ILE A 170 -13.71 -9.02 -11.12
C ILE A 170 -12.85 -10.17 -11.66
N SER A 171 -11.61 -9.85 -12.09
CA SER A 171 -10.73 -10.78 -12.80
C SER A 171 -9.96 -11.73 -11.89
N CYS A 172 -9.47 -11.25 -10.73
CA CYS A 172 -8.54 -12.00 -9.88
C CYS A 172 -9.22 -12.71 -8.71
N VAL A 173 -10.46 -12.35 -8.36
CA VAL A 173 -11.16 -12.92 -7.21
C VAL A 173 -12.00 -14.11 -7.68
N GLU A 174 -11.45 -15.31 -7.54
CA GLU A 174 -12.20 -16.57 -7.61
C GLU A 174 -12.65 -16.99 -6.19
N PRO A 175 -13.64 -16.28 -5.64
CA PRO A 175 -14.91 -16.97 -5.40
C PRO A 175 -16.05 -16.28 -6.16
N SER A 176 -16.95 -17.10 -6.72
CA SER A 176 -18.13 -16.69 -7.50
C SER A 176 -18.97 -15.56 -6.88
N GLN A 177 -19.02 -15.42 -5.56
CA GLN A 177 -19.86 -14.45 -4.86
C GLN A 177 -19.43 -12.99 -5.01
N LEU A 178 -18.14 -12.65 -4.82
CA LEU A 178 -17.70 -11.25 -4.89
C LEU A 178 -17.79 -10.72 -6.33
N ARG A 179 -17.47 -11.59 -7.30
CA ARG A 179 -17.72 -11.34 -8.73
C ARG A 179 -19.22 -11.17 -9.02
N GLN A 180 -20.08 -12.01 -8.45
CA GLN A 180 -21.53 -11.88 -8.62
C GLN A 180 -22.08 -10.58 -8.02
N GLU A 181 -21.62 -10.16 -6.85
CA GLU A 181 -22.00 -8.88 -6.24
C GLU A 181 -21.60 -7.70 -7.14
N VAL A 182 -20.36 -7.68 -7.63
CA VAL A 182 -19.91 -6.64 -8.57
C VAL A 182 -20.77 -6.62 -9.84
N LEU A 183 -21.03 -7.78 -10.44
CA LEU A 183 -21.85 -7.88 -11.65
C LEU A 183 -23.30 -7.47 -11.40
N ASN A 184 -23.89 -7.84 -10.27
CA ASN A 184 -25.26 -7.49 -9.92
C ASN A 184 -25.43 -5.98 -9.70
N VAL A 185 -24.50 -5.33 -8.99
CA VAL A 185 -24.57 -3.88 -8.77
C VAL A 185 -24.31 -3.12 -10.08
N SER A 186 -23.38 -3.59 -10.91
CA SER A 186 -23.09 -2.97 -12.21
C SER A 186 -24.29 -3.03 -13.17
N LEU A 187 -25.02 -4.15 -13.19
CA LEU A 187 -26.23 -4.30 -14.00
C LEU A 187 -27.39 -3.44 -13.51
N LEU A 188 -27.53 -3.23 -12.19
CA LEU A 188 -28.59 -2.40 -11.61
C LEU A 188 -28.41 -0.90 -11.84
N ARG A 189 -27.17 -0.42 -12.07
CA ARG A 189 -26.91 1.00 -12.37
C ARG A 189 -26.92 1.33 -13.87
N LEU A 190 -26.95 0.32 -14.74
CA LEU A 190 -27.02 0.46 -16.21
C LEU A 190 -28.44 0.22 -16.77
N ALA A 191 -29.41 -0.09 -15.92
CA ALA A 191 -30.84 -0.24 -16.23
C ALA A 191 -31.64 0.94 -15.65
#